data_AF-E1Z910-F1
#
_entry.id   AF-E1Z910-F1
#
_cell.length_a   1.000
_cell.length_b   1.000
_cell.length_c   1.000
_cell.angle_alpha   90.00
_cell.angle_beta   90.00
_cell.angle_gamma   90.00
#
_symmetry.space_group_name_H-M   'P 1'
#
loop_
_entity.id
_entity.type
_entity.pdbx_description
1 polymer ?
#
loop_
_entity_poly.entity_id
_entity_poly.type
_entity_poly.pdbx_seq_one_letter_code
_entity_poly.pdbx_strand_id
1 'polypeptide(L)'
;GAFQRLPMVAPSKELLDSAVRRAARVPYNKKLKNEAQKAKNRRAMLGLSMQCMAARALDTLMKELCVPLGTYIKGFPQPARLHPFERALLELTVGPGTYERVLARVEALRRSTVEVGKAYATRASRAVNKKDAVALQEEGFERLQAVFSRGSYAVDELKDVAKSLRRLPVVEPEVPTVALVGAPNVGKSSLVQLLSSGLPEVQNYPFTTRSIKMGHFFVLGRRHQITDTPGLLNRAEEDRNAMERLTLACLQHLPTAVLFVADLTGECGTAVVDQWHIREELRARFVGKPWVDVLSKADLL
;
A
#
# COMPACT_ATOMS: atom_id res chain seq x y z
N GLY A 1 -3.28 8.59 8.15
CA GLY A 1 -3.81 7.50 7.32
C GLY A 1 -2.94 6.27 7.39
N ALA A 2 -3.53 5.09 7.22
CA ALA A 2 -2.85 3.80 7.33
C ALA A 2 -1.65 3.65 6.36
N PHE A 3 -1.70 4.32 5.19
CA PHE A 3 -0.70 4.15 4.12
C PHE A 3 0.58 4.97 4.28
N GLN A 4 0.62 5.96 5.19
CA GLN A 4 1.82 6.78 5.40
C GLN A 4 2.92 6.05 6.18
N ARG A 5 2.56 5.00 6.91
CA ARG A 5 3.49 4.21 7.74
C ARG A 5 3.98 2.93 7.05
N LEU A 6 3.75 2.78 5.75
CA LEU A 6 4.18 1.60 5.01
C LEU A 6 5.72 1.46 5.03
N PRO A 7 6.27 0.24 5.16
CA PRO A 7 7.72 0.02 5.22
C PRO A 7 8.39 0.25 3.86
N MET A 8 9.60 0.81 3.84
CA MET A 8 10.37 1.00 2.61
C MET A 8 10.78 -0.36 2.05
N VAL A 9 10.26 -0.70 0.86
CA VAL A 9 10.57 -1.94 0.16
C VAL A 9 11.76 -1.67 -0.75
N ALA A 10 12.86 -2.40 -0.54
CA ALA A 10 14.03 -2.30 -1.39
C ALA A 10 13.80 -3.04 -2.73
N PRO A 11 14.46 -2.63 -3.82
CA PRO A 11 14.45 -3.38 -5.07
C PRO A 11 14.91 -4.83 -4.87
N SER A 12 14.27 -5.76 -5.57
CA SER A 12 14.57 -7.20 -5.43
C SER A 12 16.05 -7.53 -5.69
N LYS A 13 16.64 -6.92 -6.72
CA LYS A 13 18.05 -7.10 -7.08
C LYS A 13 19.00 -6.65 -5.97
N GLU A 14 18.75 -5.49 -5.37
CA GLU A 14 19.58 -4.97 -4.28
C GLU A 14 19.52 -5.87 -3.04
N LEU A 15 18.33 -6.40 -2.73
CA LEU A 15 18.16 -7.37 -1.65
C LEU A 15 18.99 -8.63 -1.91
N LEU A 16 18.93 -9.17 -3.13
CA LEU A 16 19.68 -10.36 -3.52
C LEU A 16 21.19 -10.13 -3.44
N ASP A 17 21.69 -9.07 -4.08
CA ASP A 17 23.12 -8.73 -4.12
C ASP A 17 23.68 -8.49 -2.71
N SER A 18 22.92 -7.80 -1.86
CA SER A 18 23.28 -7.57 -0.46
C SER A 18 23.32 -8.87 0.34
N ALA A 19 22.33 -9.74 0.17
CA ALA A 19 22.23 -11.01 0.88
C ALA A 19 23.37 -11.97 0.50
N VAL A 20 23.67 -12.11 -0.80
CA VAL A 20 24.77 -12.94 -1.30
C VAL A 20 26.11 -12.42 -0.75
N ARG A 21 26.34 -11.10 -0.81
CA ARG A 21 27.58 -10.49 -0.30
C ARG A 21 27.77 -10.72 1.20
N ARG A 22 26.71 -10.63 2.01
CA ARG A 22 26.79 -10.87 3.46
C ARG A 22 27.01 -12.35 3.77
N ALA A 23 26.31 -13.24 3.06
CA ALA A 23 26.47 -14.68 3.23
C ALA A 23 27.87 -15.19 2.85
N ALA A 24 28.50 -14.59 1.83
CA ALA A 24 29.87 -14.90 1.44
C ALA A 24 30.93 -14.48 2.47
N ARG A 25 30.61 -13.53 3.36
CA ARG A 25 31.54 -12.97 4.36
C ARG A 25 31.44 -13.64 5.74
N VAL A 26 30.64 -14.69 5.89
CA VAL A 26 30.40 -15.35 7.19
C VAL A 26 31.72 -15.87 7.77
N PRO A 27 32.21 -15.30 8.89
CA PRO A 27 33.50 -15.68 9.44
C PRO A 27 33.43 -16.97 10.27
N TYR A 28 34.58 -17.64 10.40
CA TYR A 28 34.75 -18.74 11.34
C TYR A 28 34.67 -18.22 12.80
N ASN A 29 33.63 -18.61 13.56
CA ASN A 29 33.33 -18.08 14.90
C ASN A 29 33.78 -19.01 16.06
N LYS A 30 34.09 -18.44 17.24
CA LYS A 30 34.54 -19.14 18.46
C LYS A 30 33.64 -20.31 18.93
N LYS A 31 32.31 -20.26 18.74
CA LYS A 31 31.42 -21.41 19.04
C LYS A 31 31.74 -22.65 18.19
N LEU A 32 32.14 -22.46 16.93
CA LEU A 32 32.58 -23.55 16.04
C LEU A 32 33.89 -24.17 16.49
N LYS A 33 34.73 -23.36 17.16
CA LYS A 33 35.99 -23.81 17.76
C LYS A 33 35.73 -24.92 18.77
N ASN A 34 34.76 -24.74 19.68
CA ASN A 34 34.42 -25.72 20.73
C ASN A 34 33.80 -27.02 20.18
N GLU A 35 33.00 -26.96 19.12
CA GLU A 35 32.43 -28.15 18.46
C GLU A 35 33.49 -28.91 17.64
N ALA A 36 34.36 -28.19 16.93
CA ALA A 36 35.47 -28.76 16.19
C ALA A 36 36.58 -29.30 17.12
N GLN A 37 36.73 -28.75 18.35
CA GLN A 37 37.68 -29.20 19.37
C GLN A 37 37.40 -30.61 19.90
N LYS A 38 36.16 -31.11 19.77
CA LYS A 38 35.78 -32.48 20.16
C LYS A 38 36.27 -33.55 19.18
N ALA A 39 36.83 -33.15 18.03
CA ALA A 39 37.34 -34.07 17.02
C ALA A 39 38.70 -34.63 17.43
N LYS A 40 38.85 -35.96 17.39
CA LYS A 40 40.07 -36.67 17.80
C LYS A 40 41.33 -36.27 16.98
N ASN A 41 41.17 -35.85 15.72
CA ASN A 41 42.29 -35.52 14.80
C ASN A 41 42.06 -34.20 14.02
N ARG A 42 43.15 -33.51 13.64
CA ARG A 42 43.14 -32.20 12.90
C ARG A 42 42.32 -32.21 11.61
N ARG A 43 42.30 -33.33 10.87
CA ARG A 43 41.52 -33.49 9.62
C ARG A 43 40.01 -33.55 9.87
N ALA A 44 39.58 -34.18 10.97
CA ALA A 44 38.19 -34.22 11.39
C ALA A 44 37.73 -32.85 11.92
N MET A 45 38.58 -32.15 12.68
CA MET A 45 38.34 -30.77 13.13
C MET A 45 38.11 -29.81 11.95
N LEU A 46 38.95 -29.86 10.91
CA LEU A 46 38.79 -29.06 9.70
C LEU A 46 37.52 -29.41 8.91
N GLY A 47 37.11 -30.69 8.88
CA GLY A 47 35.86 -31.12 8.27
C GLY A 47 34.63 -30.57 8.97
N LEU A 48 34.56 -30.71 10.30
CA LEU A 48 33.48 -30.19 11.15
C LEU A 48 33.37 -28.65 11.09
N SER A 49 34.51 -27.96 11.09
CA SER A 49 34.60 -26.51 10.89
C SER A 49 33.97 -26.09 9.56
N MET A 50 34.27 -26.80 8.47
CA MET A 50 33.76 -26.49 7.13
C MET A 50 32.26 -26.80 6.97
N GLN A 51 31.78 -27.94 7.48
CA GLN A 51 30.35 -28.30 7.50
C GLN A 51 29.52 -27.19 8.16
N CYS A 52 29.97 -26.74 9.34
CA CYS A 52 29.26 -25.73 10.08
C CYS A 52 29.34 -24.34 9.43
N MET A 53 30.44 -24.01 8.75
CA MET A 53 30.53 -22.77 7.97
C MET A 53 29.60 -22.78 6.75
N ALA A 54 29.58 -23.88 6.00
CA ALA A 54 28.69 -24.05 4.85
C ALA A 54 27.20 -23.92 5.25
N ALA A 55 26.80 -24.65 6.30
CA ALA A 55 25.44 -24.58 6.84
C ALA A 55 25.07 -23.16 7.33
N ARG A 56 26.00 -22.47 7.99
CA ARG A 56 25.79 -21.09 8.43
C ARG A 56 25.69 -20.10 7.29
N ALA A 57 26.52 -20.24 6.26
CA ALA A 57 26.46 -19.36 5.09
C ALA A 57 25.10 -19.48 4.38
N LEU A 58 24.57 -20.70 4.24
CA LEU A 58 23.23 -20.96 3.70
C LEU A 58 22.12 -20.39 4.58
N ASP A 59 22.20 -20.59 5.90
CA ASP A 59 21.24 -20.03 6.86
C ASP A 59 21.28 -18.49 6.86
N THR A 60 22.46 -17.89 6.75
CA THR A 60 22.64 -16.44 6.59
C THR A 60 21.99 -15.95 5.30
N LEU A 61 22.28 -16.56 4.14
CA LEU A 61 21.67 -16.17 2.87
C LEU A 61 20.14 -16.25 2.94
N MET A 62 19.61 -17.35 3.45
CA MET A 62 18.17 -17.54 3.66
C MET A 62 17.58 -16.44 4.54
N LYS A 63 18.20 -16.14 5.70
CA LYS A 63 17.71 -15.12 6.64
C LYS A 63 17.76 -13.71 6.05
N GLU A 64 18.86 -13.34 5.39
CA GLU A 64 19.02 -12.04 4.74
C GLU A 64 17.97 -11.81 3.65
N LEU A 65 17.52 -12.86 2.95
CA LEU A 65 16.41 -12.78 2.01
C LEU A 65 15.04 -12.77 2.71
N CYS A 66 14.80 -13.65 3.69
CA CYS A 66 13.46 -13.89 4.23
C CYS A 66 13.01 -12.89 5.30
N VAL A 67 13.94 -12.38 6.10
CA VAL A 67 13.62 -11.45 7.21
C VAL A 67 13.05 -10.14 6.66
N PRO A 68 13.64 -9.49 5.64
CA PRO A 68 13.03 -8.30 5.02
C PRO A 68 11.62 -8.57 4.49
N LEU A 69 11.40 -9.67 3.76
CA LEU A 69 10.07 -10.02 3.23
C LEU A 69 9.03 -10.17 4.34
N GLY A 70 9.39 -10.84 5.44
CA GLY A 70 8.51 -10.98 6.60
C GLY A 70 8.19 -9.64 7.27
N THR A 71 9.17 -8.74 7.34
CA THR A 71 8.98 -7.38 7.86
C THR A 71 8.06 -6.56 6.96
N TYR A 72 8.21 -6.68 5.62
CA TYR A 72 7.33 -6.01 4.67
C TYR A 72 5.88 -6.47 4.85
N ILE A 73 5.62 -7.78 4.83
CA ILE A 73 4.27 -8.32 5.00
C ILE A 73 3.62 -7.84 6.31
N LYS A 74 4.38 -7.81 7.41
CA LYS A 74 3.88 -7.33 8.71
C LYS A 74 3.61 -5.82 8.76
N GLY A 75 4.39 -5.03 8.03
CA GLY A 75 4.25 -3.58 7.99
C GLY A 75 3.12 -3.09 7.09
N PHE A 76 2.60 -3.94 6.21
CA PHE A 76 1.45 -3.63 5.35
C PHE A 76 0.14 -3.90 6.11
N PRO A 77 -0.79 -2.93 6.19
CA PRO A 77 -2.04 -3.09 6.93
C PRO A 77 -2.94 -4.14 6.26
N GLN A 78 -3.55 -5.00 7.07
CA GLN A 78 -4.52 -5.97 6.55
C GLN A 78 -5.78 -5.24 6.06
N PRO A 79 -6.32 -5.56 4.86
CA PRO A 79 -7.51 -4.91 4.32
C PRO A 79 -8.71 -4.93 5.28
N ALA A 80 -8.89 -6.02 6.01
CA ALA A 80 -9.96 -6.17 7.01
C ALA A 80 -9.89 -5.14 8.16
N ARG A 81 -8.71 -4.59 8.45
CA ARG A 81 -8.47 -3.59 9.50
C ARG A 81 -8.54 -2.16 8.98
N LEU A 82 -8.55 -1.96 7.67
CA LEU A 82 -8.68 -0.64 7.07
C LEU A 82 -10.10 -0.12 7.24
N HIS A 83 -10.23 1.19 7.42
CA HIS A 83 -11.52 1.86 7.33
C HIS A 83 -12.13 1.62 5.93
N PRO A 84 -13.46 1.45 5.77
CA PRO A 84 -14.08 1.21 4.47
C PRO A 84 -13.67 2.22 3.39
N PHE A 85 -13.54 3.50 3.76
CA PHE A 85 -13.01 4.53 2.86
C PHE A 85 -11.54 4.29 2.43
N GLU A 86 -10.68 3.86 3.36
CA GLU A 86 -9.29 3.52 3.03
C GLU A 86 -9.20 2.29 2.11
N ARG A 87 -10.12 1.32 2.24
CA ARG A 87 -10.22 0.18 1.32
C ARG A 87 -10.62 0.63 -0.08
N ALA A 88 -11.62 1.51 -0.19
CA ALA A 88 -12.00 2.09 -1.47
C ALA A 88 -10.84 2.84 -2.13
N LEU A 89 -10.07 3.62 -1.36
CA LEU A 89 -8.85 4.27 -1.85
C LEU A 89 -7.81 3.28 -2.36
N LEU A 90 -7.59 2.19 -1.62
CA LEU A 90 -6.66 1.14 -2.01
C LEU A 90 -7.09 0.52 -3.35
N GLU A 91 -8.35 0.11 -3.48
CA GLU A 91 -8.88 -0.49 -4.71
C GLU A 91 -8.83 0.47 -5.90
N LEU A 92 -9.17 1.75 -5.71
CA LEU A 92 -9.05 2.77 -6.76
C LEU A 92 -7.61 3.01 -7.19
N THR A 93 -6.63 2.82 -6.29
CA THR A 93 -5.22 3.10 -6.55
C THR A 93 -4.50 1.93 -7.22
N VAL A 94 -4.72 0.69 -6.75
CA VAL A 94 -3.96 -0.48 -7.22
C VAL A 94 -4.82 -1.51 -7.94
N GLY A 95 -6.13 -1.30 -8.00
CA GLY A 95 -7.09 -2.22 -8.59
C GLY A 95 -7.57 -3.31 -7.61
N PRO A 96 -8.74 -3.90 -7.88
CA PRO A 96 -9.37 -4.87 -7.00
C PRO A 96 -8.54 -6.15 -6.84
N GLY A 97 -8.31 -6.53 -5.59
CA GLY A 97 -7.57 -7.74 -5.21
C GLY A 97 -6.07 -7.72 -5.51
N THR A 98 -5.54 -6.65 -6.13
CA THR A 98 -4.11 -6.58 -6.49
C THR A 98 -3.25 -6.59 -5.23
N TYR A 99 -3.64 -5.81 -4.23
CA TYR A 99 -2.91 -5.69 -2.97
C TYR A 99 -2.72 -7.04 -2.26
N GLU A 100 -3.80 -7.81 -2.12
CA GLU A 100 -3.83 -9.12 -1.47
C GLU A 100 -3.02 -10.14 -2.27
N ARG A 101 -3.17 -10.15 -3.60
CA ARG A 101 -2.40 -11.05 -4.48
C ARG A 101 -0.90 -10.80 -4.35
N VAL A 102 -0.47 -9.54 -4.33
CA VAL A 102 0.94 -9.17 -4.21
C VAL A 102 1.51 -9.61 -2.85
N LEU A 103 0.81 -9.32 -1.75
CA LEU A 103 1.23 -9.77 -0.42
C LEU A 103 1.32 -11.30 -0.33
N ALA A 104 0.35 -12.01 -0.91
CA ALA A 104 0.35 -13.47 -0.95
C ALA A 104 1.53 -14.03 -1.75
N ARG A 105 1.88 -13.41 -2.89
CA ARG A 105 3.06 -13.80 -3.69
C ARG A 105 4.36 -13.60 -2.92
N VAL A 106 4.50 -12.48 -2.21
CA VAL A 106 5.69 -12.21 -1.38
C VAL A 106 5.80 -13.21 -0.23
N GLU A 107 4.68 -13.56 0.40
CA GLU A 107 4.66 -14.61 1.44
C GLU A 107 5.02 -15.99 0.88
N ALA A 108 4.52 -16.34 -0.31
CA ALA A 108 4.85 -17.59 -0.99
C ALA A 108 6.35 -17.68 -1.34
N LEU A 109 6.94 -16.58 -1.85
CA LEU A 109 8.38 -16.47 -2.07
C LEU A 109 9.14 -16.67 -0.76
N ARG A 110 8.76 -15.95 0.31
CA ARG A 110 9.40 -16.08 1.62
C ARG A 110 9.38 -17.52 2.12
N ARG A 111 8.25 -18.23 2.03
CA ARG A 111 8.12 -19.64 2.44
C ARG A 111 9.05 -20.55 1.64
N SER A 112 9.06 -20.40 0.31
CA SER A 112 9.90 -21.20 -0.59
C SER A 112 11.40 -21.01 -0.29
N THR A 113 11.83 -19.77 -0.06
CA THR A 113 13.22 -19.47 0.32
C THR A 113 13.59 -20.07 1.68
N VAL A 114 12.69 -20.02 2.67
CA VAL A 114 12.92 -20.68 3.98
C VAL A 114 13.04 -22.19 3.85
N GLU A 115 12.16 -22.83 3.08
CA GLU A 115 12.16 -24.27 2.88
C GLU A 115 13.47 -24.75 2.25
N VAL A 116 13.87 -24.13 1.13
CA VAL A 116 15.12 -24.45 0.43
C VAL A 116 16.32 -24.18 1.32
N GLY A 117 16.36 -23.01 1.98
CA GLY A 117 17.48 -22.62 2.84
C GLY A 117 17.69 -23.61 3.99
N LYS A 118 16.61 -24.01 4.67
CA LYS A 118 16.69 -25.02 5.74
C LYS A 118 17.10 -26.38 5.22
N ALA A 119 16.60 -26.81 4.08
CA ALA A 119 16.93 -28.11 3.49
C ALA A 119 18.44 -28.21 3.18
N TYR A 120 19.00 -27.21 2.50
CA TYR A 120 20.43 -27.18 2.19
C TYR A 120 21.31 -26.96 3.42
N ALA A 121 20.92 -26.09 4.36
CA ALA A 121 21.68 -25.91 5.60
C ALA A 121 21.75 -27.21 6.43
N THR A 122 20.64 -27.97 6.48
CA THR A 122 20.60 -29.28 7.13
C THR A 122 21.49 -30.29 6.43
N ARG A 123 21.45 -30.39 5.09
CA ARG A 123 22.36 -31.24 4.30
C ARG A 123 23.82 -30.88 4.54
N ALA A 124 24.18 -29.59 4.45
CA ALA A 124 25.54 -29.11 4.64
C ALA A 124 26.09 -29.40 6.04
N SER A 125 25.26 -29.28 7.08
CA SER A 125 25.65 -29.63 8.46
C SER A 125 25.97 -31.10 8.68
N ARG A 126 25.49 -31.98 7.78
CA ARG A 126 25.69 -33.44 7.81
C ARG A 126 26.65 -33.94 6.74
N ALA A 127 27.32 -33.03 6.01
CA ALA A 127 28.20 -33.40 4.90
C ALA A 127 29.34 -34.30 5.38
N VAL A 128 29.77 -35.27 4.57
CA VAL A 128 30.73 -36.29 5.02
C VAL A 128 32.17 -35.73 5.09
N ASN A 129 32.49 -34.80 4.21
CA ASN A 129 33.83 -34.22 4.11
C ASN A 129 33.79 -32.75 3.64
N LYS A 130 34.96 -32.09 3.60
CA LYS A 130 35.08 -30.69 3.19
C LYS A 130 34.58 -30.45 1.76
N LYS A 131 34.89 -31.32 0.80
CA LYS A 131 34.50 -31.14 -0.60
C LYS A 131 32.97 -31.19 -0.74
N ASP A 132 32.35 -32.15 -0.07
CA ASP A 132 30.90 -32.32 -0.01
C ASP A 132 30.21 -31.10 0.64
N ALA A 133 30.75 -30.57 1.74
CA ALA A 133 30.22 -29.37 2.38
C ALA A 133 30.25 -28.13 1.47
N VAL A 134 31.34 -27.96 0.71
CA VAL A 134 31.49 -26.84 -0.25
C VAL A 134 30.54 -27.02 -1.45
N ALA A 135 30.45 -28.23 -2.01
CA ALA A 135 29.54 -28.50 -3.12
C ALA A 135 28.07 -28.25 -2.73
N LEU A 136 27.65 -28.69 -1.53
CA LEU A 136 26.31 -28.43 -1.00
C LEU A 136 26.05 -26.94 -0.74
N GLN A 137 27.09 -26.18 -0.36
CA GLN A 137 27.00 -24.75 -0.20
C GLN A 137 26.78 -24.06 -1.55
N GLU A 138 27.59 -24.38 -2.56
CA GLU A 138 27.49 -23.82 -3.91
C GLU A 138 26.12 -24.12 -4.53
N GLU A 139 25.71 -25.40 -4.51
CA GLU A 139 24.40 -25.85 -5.00
C GLU A 139 23.25 -25.13 -4.26
N GLY A 140 23.36 -25.01 -2.93
CA GLY A 140 22.34 -24.33 -2.14
C GLY A 140 22.27 -22.82 -2.38
N PHE A 141 23.42 -22.17 -2.63
CA PHE A 141 23.48 -20.75 -3.01
C PHE A 141 22.82 -20.51 -4.36
N GLU A 142 23.17 -21.32 -5.36
CA GLU A 142 22.56 -21.25 -6.70
C GLU A 142 21.06 -21.48 -6.61
N ARG A 143 20.62 -22.50 -5.85
CA ARG A 143 19.21 -22.82 -5.71
C ARG A 143 18.42 -21.72 -5.00
N LEU A 144 18.95 -21.16 -3.92
CA LEU A 144 18.32 -20.04 -3.21
C LEU A 144 18.21 -18.80 -4.09
N GLN A 145 19.27 -18.47 -4.83
CA GLN A 145 19.27 -17.36 -5.78
C GLN A 145 18.25 -17.60 -6.90
N ALA A 146 18.19 -18.81 -7.47
CA ALA A 146 17.23 -19.13 -8.51
C ALA A 146 15.76 -19.02 -8.04
N VAL A 147 15.47 -19.51 -6.83
CA VAL A 147 14.12 -19.39 -6.22
C VAL A 147 13.76 -17.93 -5.98
N PHE A 148 14.68 -17.14 -5.42
CA PHE A 148 14.44 -15.72 -5.19
C PHE A 148 14.28 -14.94 -6.49
N SER A 149 15.17 -15.13 -7.46
CA SER A 149 15.12 -14.48 -8.77
C SER A 149 13.81 -14.79 -9.51
N ARG A 150 13.28 -16.02 -9.40
CA ARG A 150 11.97 -16.38 -9.99
C ARG A 150 10.81 -15.61 -9.34
N GLY A 151 10.88 -15.32 -8.04
CA GLY A 151 9.86 -14.56 -7.31
C GLY A 151 10.14 -13.06 -7.18
N SER A 152 11.24 -12.57 -7.75
CA SER A 152 11.73 -11.20 -7.58
C SER A 152 10.70 -10.14 -8.00
N TYR A 153 9.94 -10.44 -9.07
CA TYR A 153 8.85 -9.60 -9.56
C TYR A 153 7.82 -9.26 -8.48
N ALA A 154 7.52 -10.17 -7.55
CA ALA A 154 6.54 -9.93 -6.49
C ALA A 154 7.03 -8.87 -5.48
N VAL A 155 8.34 -8.82 -5.24
CA VAL A 155 8.96 -7.83 -4.36
C VAL A 155 8.97 -6.45 -5.01
N ASP A 156 9.27 -6.39 -6.31
CA ASP A 156 9.23 -5.14 -7.06
C ASP A 156 7.79 -4.63 -7.25
N GLU A 157 6.82 -5.51 -7.49
CA GLU A 157 5.40 -5.17 -7.52
C GLU A 157 4.93 -4.63 -6.16
N LEU A 158 5.36 -5.24 -5.04
CA LEU A 158 5.07 -4.72 -3.69
C LEU A 158 5.69 -3.34 -3.46
N LYS A 159 6.91 -3.09 -3.96
CA LYS A 159 7.57 -1.79 -3.90
C LYS A 159 6.78 -0.73 -4.65
N ASP A 160 6.29 -1.04 -5.85
CA ASP A 160 5.52 -0.11 -6.66
C ASP A 160 4.15 0.17 -6.04
N VAL A 161 3.48 -0.85 -5.50
CA VAL A 161 2.27 -0.70 -4.66
C VAL A 161 2.55 0.24 -3.48
N ALA A 162 3.63 0.02 -2.72
CA ALA A 162 3.99 0.87 -1.58
C ALA A 162 4.18 2.33 -2.01
N LYS A 163 4.87 2.53 -3.13
CA LYS A 163 5.17 3.85 -3.69
C LYS A 163 3.89 4.59 -4.09
N SER A 164 2.97 3.91 -4.76
CA SER A 164 1.68 4.49 -5.15
C SER A 164 0.82 4.83 -3.94
N LEU A 165 0.72 3.93 -2.96
CA LEU A 165 -0.09 4.15 -1.76
C LEU A 165 0.45 5.26 -0.85
N ARG A 166 1.77 5.45 -0.76
CA ARG A 166 2.35 6.56 0.01
C ARG A 166 2.04 7.95 -0.56
N ARG A 167 1.81 8.03 -1.88
CA ARG A 167 1.42 9.28 -2.55
C ARG A 167 -0.02 9.68 -2.24
N LEU A 168 -0.81 8.79 -1.67
CA LEU A 168 -2.18 9.11 -1.31
C LEU A 168 -2.19 10.20 -0.23
N PRO A 169 -3.14 11.14 -0.33
CA PRO A 169 -3.31 12.17 0.67
C PRO A 169 -3.69 11.57 2.02
N VAL A 170 -3.37 12.28 3.10
CA VAL A 170 -3.72 11.85 4.43
C VAL A 170 -5.19 12.13 4.67
N VAL A 171 -5.97 11.06 4.80
CA VAL A 171 -7.38 11.15 5.16
C VAL A 171 -7.55 10.85 6.64
N GLU A 172 -8.44 11.60 7.28
CA GLU A 172 -8.84 11.44 8.68
C GLU A 172 -10.31 11.02 8.74
N PRO A 173 -10.61 9.70 8.73
CA PRO A 173 -11.99 9.22 8.56
C PRO A 173 -12.98 9.65 9.66
N GLU A 174 -12.46 9.97 10.84
CA GLU A 174 -13.25 10.35 12.02
C GLU A 174 -13.64 11.83 12.05
N VAL A 175 -13.03 12.66 11.20
CA VAL A 175 -13.32 14.09 11.14
C VAL A 175 -14.62 14.28 10.34
N PRO A 176 -15.64 14.99 10.88
CA PRO A 176 -16.85 15.28 10.12
C PRO A 176 -16.54 16.08 8.86
N THR A 177 -17.09 15.63 7.75
CA THR A 177 -16.77 16.18 6.42
C THR A 177 -18.01 16.73 5.74
N VAL A 178 -17.94 17.96 5.25
CA VAL A 178 -18.93 18.56 4.37
C VAL A 178 -18.51 18.29 2.93
N ALA A 179 -19.29 17.49 2.22
CA ALA A 179 -19.04 17.17 0.82
C ALA A 179 -19.89 18.08 -0.07
N LEU A 180 -19.23 18.89 -0.91
CA LEU A 180 -19.93 19.68 -1.93
C LEU A 180 -20.14 18.80 -3.15
N VAL A 181 -21.39 18.58 -3.52
CA VAL A 181 -21.82 17.80 -4.68
C VAL A 181 -22.65 18.68 -5.62
N GLY A 182 -22.67 18.36 -6.91
CA GLY A 182 -23.40 19.15 -7.91
C GLY A 182 -22.70 19.12 -9.26
N ALA A 183 -23.34 19.67 -10.29
CA ALA A 183 -22.81 19.68 -11.65
C ALA A 183 -21.44 20.38 -11.74
N PRO A 184 -20.61 20.08 -12.76
CA PRO A 184 -19.38 20.84 -13.01
C PRO A 184 -19.65 22.36 -13.09
N ASN A 185 -18.68 23.18 -12.70
CA ASN A 185 -18.72 24.66 -12.84
C ASN A 185 -19.81 25.42 -12.06
N VAL A 186 -20.60 24.77 -11.20
CA VAL A 186 -21.58 25.44 -10.30
C VAL A 186 -20.97 26.21 -9.11
N GLY A 187 -19.65 26.42 -9.08
CA GLY A 187 -19.00 27.20 -8.02
C GLY A 187 -18.59 26.43 -6.74
N LYS A 188 -18.62 25.09 -6.74
CA LYS A 188 -18.19 24.26 -5.57
C LYS A 188 -16.80 24.63 -5.05
N SER A 189 -15.80 24.67 -5.93
CA SER A 189 -14.42 25.04 -5.60
C SER A 189 -14.31 26.42 -4.93
N SER A 190 -15.12 27.39 -5.36
CA SER A 190 -15.15 28.74 -4.78
C SER A 190 -15.78 28.71 -3.38
N LEU A 191 -16.85 27.94 -3.18
CA LEU A 191 -17.45 27.74 -1.86
C LEU A 191 -16.48 27.06 -0.88
N VAL A 192 -15.69 26.08 -1.33
CA VAL A 192 -14.64 25.48 -0.48
C VAL A 192 -13.62 26.52 -0.02
N GLN A 193 -13.20 27.43 -0.91
CA GLN A 193 -12.27 28.50 -0.56
C GLN A 193 -12.88 29.49 0.44
N LEU A 194 -14.14 29.86 0.27
CA LEU A 194 -14.83 30.81 1.15
C LEU A 194 -15.14 30.23 2.54
N LEU A 195 -15.53 28.95 2.61
CA LEU A 195 -15.90 28.29 3.86
C LEU A 195 -14.70 27.78 4.66
N SER A 196 -13.55 27.63 4.01
CA SER A 196 -12.31 27.23 4.68
C SER A 196 -11.74 28.39 5.51
N SER A 197 -11.31 28.12 6.74
CA SER A 197 -10.67 29.13 7.59
C SER A 197 -9.28 29.57 7.08
N GLY A 198 -8.68 28.80 6.17
CA GLY A 198 -7.41 29.11 5.52
C GLY A 198 -7.39 28.64 4.07
N LEU A 199 -6.23 28.74 3.42
CA LEU A 199 -6.05 28.28 2.04
C LEU A 199 -6.35 26.77 1.93
N PRO A 200 -7.34 26.35 1.11
CA PRO A 200 -7.63 24.93 0.93
C PRO A 200 -6.43 24.16 0.37
N GLU A 201 -6.22 22.97 0.90
CA GLU A 201 -5.20 22.05 0.45
C GLU A 201 -5.62 21.37 -0.86
N VAL A 202 -4.65 21.19 -1.75
CA VAL A 202 -4.85 20.50 -3.02
C VAL A 202 -4.43 19.04 -2.86
N GLN A 203 -5.40 18.14 -2.82
CA GLN A 203 -5.20 16.70 -2.65
C GLN A 203 -5.08 16.01 -4.00
N ASN A 204 -3.92 15.42 -4.25
CA ASN A 204 -3.62 14.70 -5.49
C ASN A 204 -3.81 13.20 -5.28
N TYR A 205 -4.80 12.62 -5.97
CA TYR A 205 -5.00 11.18 -5.99
C TYR A 205 -4.33 10.62 -7.26
N PRO A 206 -3.49 9.58 -7.15
CA PRO A 206 -2.70 9.08 -8.28
C PRO A 206 -3.56 8.49 -9.42
N PHE A 207 -4.81 8.14 -9.13
CA PHE A 207 -5.78 7.61 -10.08
C PHE A 207 -6.74 8.66 -10.64
N THR A 208 -6.57 9.94 -10.29
CA THR A 208 -7.42 11.04 -10.78
C THR A 208 -6.63 11.99 -11.68
N THR A 209 -7.28 12.53 -12.70
CA THR A 209 -6.68 13.54 -13.60
C THR A 209 -6.79 14.95 -13.04
N ARG A 210 -7.71 15.18 -12.09
CA ARG A 210 -7.90 16.45 -11.39
C ARG A 210 -7.62 16.25 -9.91
N SER A 211 -7.11 17.31 -9.30
CA SER A 211 -6.93 17.39 -7.86
C SER A 211 -8.23 17.78 -7.17
N ILE A 212 -8.37 17.35 -5.91
CA ILE A 212 -9.50 17.67 -5.05
C ILE A 212 -9.08 18.76 -4.08
N LYS A 213 -9.89 19.81 -3.94
CA LYS A 213 -9.66 20.83 -2.92
C LYS A 213 -10.28 20.38 -1.60
N MET A 214 -9.51 20.46 -0.52
CA MET A 214 -9.95 20.16 0.83
C MET A 214 -9.64 21.35 1.74
N GLY A 215 -10.68 21.97 2.27
CA GLY A 215 -10.59 23.01 3.28
C GLY A 215 -10.83 22.46 4.67
N HIS A 216 -10.49 23.28 5.66
CA HIS A 216 -10.74 23.00 7.07
C HIS A 216 -11.39 24.21 7.72
N PHE A 217 -12.31 23.96 8.64
CA PHE A 217 -12.97 25.01 9.40
C PHE A 217 -13.32 24.53 10.81
N PHE A 218 -13.58 25.47 11.71
CA PHE A 218 -13.92 25.18 13.11
C PHE A 218 -15.31 25.68 13.43
N VAL A 219 -16.11 24.82 14.07
CA VAL A 219 -17.43 25.17 14.60
C VAL A 219 -17.48 24.67 16.03
N LEU A 220 -17.76 25.59 16.97
CA LEU A 220 -17.83 25.29 18.41
C LEU A 220 -16.58 24.55 18.94
N GLY A 221 -15.39 24.97 18.49
CA GLY A 221 -14.12 24.36 18.88
C GLY A 221 -13.85 22.97 18.25
N ARG A 222 -14.77 22.41 17.46
CA ARG A 222 -14.57 21.16 16.74
C ARG A 222 -14.11 21.43 15.31
N ARG A 223 -13.05 20.73 14.90
CA ARG A 223 -12.53 20.76 13.52
C ARG A 223 -13.45 19.98 12.59
N HIS A 224 -13.74 20.58 11.44
CA HIS A 224 -14.51 20.00 10.35
C HIS A 224 -13.70 20.10 9.06
N GLN A 225 -14.00 19.22 8.13
CA GLN A 225 -13.43 19.20 6.78
C GLN A 225 -14.49 19.63 5.79
N ILE A 226 -14.07 20.30 4.73
CA ILE A 226 -14.92 20.61 3.59
C ILE A 226 -14.20 20.19 2.31
N THR A 227 -14.85 19.42 1.46
CA THR A 227 -14.22 18.85 0.26
C THR A 227 -15.04 19.11 -0.98
N ASP A 228 -14.34 19.56 -2.03
CA ASP A 228 -14.91 19.69 -3.36
C ASP A 228 -14.94 18.30 -4.00
N THR A 229 -16.13 17.70 -4.07
CA THR A 229 -16.23 16.42 -4.78
C THR A 229 -16.40 16.70 -6.27
N PRO A 230 -15.61 16.04 -7.15
CA PRO A 230 -15.78 16.15 -8.58
C PRO A 230 -17.25 15.92 -8.96
N GLY A 231 -17.78 16.76 -9.86
CA GLY A 231 -19.20 16.74 -10.19
C GLY A 231 -19.65 15.35 -10.62
N LEU A 232 -20.66 14.81 -9.93
CA LEU A 232 -21.26 13.53 -10.25
C LEU A 232 -22.11 13.72 -11.52
N LEU A 233 -21.78 12.98 -12.58
CA LEU A 233 -22.59 12.94 -13.79
C LEU A 233 -23.58 11.76 -13.69
N ASN A 234 -24.78 11.93 -14.24
CA ASN A 234 -25.78 10.87 -14.34
C ASN A 234 -25.29 9.81 -15.33
N ARG A 235 -24.58 8.79 -14.81
CA ARG A 235 -23.98 7.68 -15.55
C ARG A 235 -24.15 6.38 -14.77
N ALA A 236 -24.27 5.28 -15.51
CA ALA A 236 -24.28 3.94 -14.94
C ALA A 236 -23.03 3.71 -14.07
N GLU A 237 -23.17 2.93 -12.99
CA GLU A 237 -22.10 2.74 -12.00
C GLU A 237 -20.81 2.15 -12.62
N GLU A 238 -20.97 1.33 -13.65
CA GLU A 238 -19.87 0.73 -14.43
C GLU A 238 -19.06 1.79 -15.19
N ASP A 239 -19.74 2.80 -15.75
CA ASP A 239 -19.17 3.88 -16.55
C ASP A 239 -18.63 5.05 -15.70
N ARG A 240 -18.78 4.98 -14.38
CA ARG A 240 -18.29 6.02 -13.48
C ARG A 240 -16.78 6.03 -13.43
N ASN A 241 -16.22 7.21 -13.57
CA ASN A 241 -14.77 7.41 -13.50
C ASN A 241 -14.27 7.26 -12.04
N ALA A 242 -12.95 7.16 -11.86
CA ALA A 242 -12.35 6.95 -10.55
C ALA A 242 -12.62 8.11 -9.56
N MET A 243 -12.83 9.34 -10.05
CA MET A 243 -13.19 10.51 -9.23
C MET A 243 -14.63 10.43 -8.70
N GLU A 244 -15.57 9.98 -9.51
CA GLU A 244 -16.96 9.76 -9.11
C GLU A 244 -17.03 8.63 -8.09
N ARG A 245 -16.29 7.53 -8.32
CA ARG A 245 -16.19 6.42 -7.35
C ARG A 245 -15.59 6.87 -6.02
N LEU A 246 -14.57 7.73 -6.05
CA LEU A 246 -14.01 8.34 -4.84
C LEU A 246 -15.05 9.20 -4.09
N THR A 247 -15.82 9.99 -4.83
CA THR A 247 -16.91 10.81 -4.27
C THR A 247 -17.97 9.93 -3.60
N LEU A 248 -18.41 8.87 -4.26
CA LEU A 248 -19.35 7.91 -3.69
C LEU A 248 -18.79 7.23 -2.44
N ALA A 249 -17.53 6.82 -2.45
CA ALA A 249 -16.88 6.23 -1.28
C ALA A 249 -16.82 7.23 -0.10
N CYS A 250 -16.54 8.50 -0.38
CA CYS A 250 -16.55 9.56 0.62
C CYS A 250 -17.94 9.71 1.23
N LEU A 251 -18.96 9.83 0.39
CA LEU A 251 -20.34 9.91 0.85
C LEU A 251 -20.74 8.65 1.63
N GLN A 252 -20.45 7.45 1.14
CA GLN A 252 -20.90 6.21 1.75
C GLN A 252 -20.24 5.90 3.10
N HIS A 253 -18.94 6.17 3.23
CA HIS A 253 -18.15 5.64 4.33
C HIS A 253 -17.71 6.69 5.35
N LEU A 254 -17.65 7.97 4.99
CA LEU A 254 -17.25 9.02 5.92
C LEU A 254 -18.49 9.64 6.62
N PRO A 255 -18.30 10.21 7.83
CA PRO A 255 -19.33 10.99 8.51
C PRO A 255 -19.57 12.31 7.76
N THR A 256 -20.38 12.22 6.70
CA THR A 256 -20.58 13.32 5.76
C THR A 256 -21.93 14.00 5.89
N ALA A 257 -21.90 15.33 5.82
CA ALA A 257 -23.03 16.17 5.45
C ALA A 257 -22.88 16.57 3.99
N VAL A 258 -23.99 16.66 3.26
CA VAL A 258 -24.01 16.94 1.83
C VAL A 258 -24.50 18.36 1.58
N LEU A 259 -23.67 19.16 0.90
CA LEU A 259 -24.05 20.45 0.34
C LEU A 259 -24.24 20.29 -1.17
N PHE A 260 -25.49 20.25 -1.62
CA PHE A 260 -25.80 20.19 -3.04
C PHE A 260 -25.82 21.60 -3.63
N VAL A 261 -24.84 21.88 -4.49
CA VAL A 261 -24.68 23.20 -5.12
C VAL A 261 -25.32 23.17 -6.50
N ALA A 262 -26.31 24.03 -6.71
CA ALA A 262 -27.01 24.21 -7.97
C ALA A 262 -26.74 25.58 -8.58
N ASP A 263 -26.74 25.65 -9.89
CA ASP A 263 -26.69 26.89 -10.66
C ASP A 263 -27.99 27.03 -11.45
N LEU A 264 -28.83 28.00 -11.05
CA LEU A 264 -30.13 28.26 -11.69
C LEU A 264 -30.01 29.15 -12.94
N THR A 265 -28.85 29.76 -13.20
CA THR A 265 -28.66 30.62 -14.37
C THR A 265 -28.55 29.82 -15.68
N GLY A 266 -28.20 28.53 -15.57
CA GLY A 266 -27.94 27.65 -16.72
C GLY A 266 -26.55 27.81 -17.34
N GLU A 267 -25.71 28.72 -16.83
CA GLU A 267 -24.38 29.00 -17.38
C GLU A 267 -23.33 27.94 -17.05
N CYS A 268 -23.58 27.07 -16.06
CA CYS A 268 -22.66 25.98 -15.72
C CYS A 268 -22.52 24.90 -16.82
N GLY A 269 -23.37 24.95 -17.85
CA GLY A 269 -23.38 23.99 -18.96
C GLY A 269 -24.17 22.71 -18.69
N THR A 270 -24.89 22.63 -17.57
CA THR A 270 -25.83 21.55 -17.25
C THR A 270 -27.22 22.13 -17.01
N ALA A 271 -28.25 21.60 -17.68
CA ALA A 271 -29.61 22.10 -17.53
C ALA A 271 -30.11 21.96 -16.08
N VAL A 272 -30.92 22.90 -15.62
CA VAL A 272 -31.45 22.92 -14.24
C VAL A 272 -32.21 21.63 -13.91
N VAL A 273 -32.99 21.10 -14.88
CA VAL A 273 -33.68 19.81 -14.76
C VAL A 273 -32.69 18.66 -14.50
N ASP A 274 -31.58 18.61 -15.22
CA ASP A 274 -30.59 17.55 -15.05
C ASP A 274 -29.86 17.66 -13.71
N GLN A 275 -29.59 18.89 -13.25
CA GLN A 275 -29.07 19.12 -11.90
C GLN A 275 -30.03 18.57 -10.85
N TRP A 276 -31.35 18.79 -11.01
CA TRP A 276 -32.35 18.27 -10.09
C TRP A 276 -32.50 16.75 -10.13
N HIS A 277 -32.36 16.13 -11.31
CA HIS A 277 -32.29 14.67 -11.41
C HIS A 277 -31.10 14.10 -10.64
N ILE A 278 -29.90 14.68 -10.79
CA ILE A 278 -28.70 14.27 -10.04
C ILE A 278 -28.94 14.43 -8.53
N ARG A 279 -29.58 15.52 -8.12
CA ARG A 279 -29.94 15.79 -6.72
C ARG A 279 -30.83 14.69 -6.15
N GLU A 280 -31.93 14.37 -6.82
CA GLU A 280 -32.89 13.35 -6.37
C GLU A 280 -32.24 11.96 -6.33
N GLU A 281 -31.44 11.60 -7.32
CA GLU A 281 -30.67 10.33 -7.34
C GLU A 281 -29.76 10.22 -6.11
N LEU A 282 -28.97 11.25 -5.83
CA LEU A 282 -28.02 11.23 -4.71
C LEU A 282 -28.71 11.26 -3.36
N ARG A 283 -29.80 12.04 -3.24
CA ARG A 283 -30.58 12.12 -2.00
C ARG A 283 -31.28 10.79 -1.72
N ALA A 284 -31.78 10.10 -2.74
CA ALA A 284 -32.34 8.76 -2.63
C ALA A 284 -31.28 7.70 -2.29
N ARG A 285 -30.06 7.82 -2.82
CA ARG A 285 -28.96 6.89 -2.54
C ARG A 285 -28.40 7.03 -1.13
N PHE A 286 -28.31 8.26 -0.60
CA PHE A 286 -27.68 8.56 0.68
C PHE A 286 -28.68 9.02 1.75
N VAL A 287 -29.71 8.20 1.97
CA VAL A 287 -30.76 8.45 2.98
C VAL A 287 -30.17 8.64 4.37
N GLY A 288 -30.69 9.62 5.11
CA GLY A 288 -30.30 9.89 6.50
C GLY A 288 -29.07 10.78 6.65
N LYS A 289 -28.40 11.17 5.56
CA LYS A 289 -27.34 12.19 5.65
C LYS A 289 -27.93 13.60 5.77
N PRO A 290 -27.35 14.46 6.63
CA PRO A 290 -27.69 15.88 6.64
C PRO A 290 -27.48 16.46 5.24
N TRP A 291 -28.49 17.17 4.74
CA TRP A 291 -28.54 17.65 3.37
C TRP A 291 -28.94 19.11 3.33
N VAL A 292 -28.19 19.93 2.59
CA VAL A 292 -28.49 21.35 2.36
C VAL A 292 -28.36 21.63 0.87
N ASP A 293 -29.40 22.20 0.28
CA ASP A 293 -29.36 22.74 -1.08
C ASP A 293 -28.85 24.18 -1.05
N VAL A 294 -27.87 24.47 -1.90
CA VAL A 294 -27.24 25.79 -2.03
C VAL A 294 -27.42 26.26 -3.47
N LEU A 295 -28.14 27.37 -3.63
CA LEU A 295 -28.30 28.03 -4.91
C LEU A 295 -27.15 29.02 -5.11
N SER A 296 -26.23 28.66 -6.00
CA SER A 296 -25.08 29.50 -6.36
C SER A 296 -25.46 30.56 -7.39
N LYS A 297 -24.57 31.56 -7.58
CA LYS A 297 -24.71 32.63 -8.58
C LYS A 297 -26.03 33.42 -8.48
N ALA A 298 -26.55 33.57 -7.26
CA ALA A 298 -27.80 34.29 -7.01
C ALA A 298 -27.72 35.78 -7.37
N ASP A 299 -26.51 36.33 -7.51
CA ASP A 299 -26.22 37.69 -7.99
C ASP A 299 -26.53 37.89 -9.49
N LEU A 300 -26.70 36.80 -10.25
CA LEU A 300 -27.02 36.81 -11.68
C LEU A 300 -28.50 36.52 -11.99
N LEU A 301 -29.33 36.29 -10.95
CA LEU A 301 -30.78 36.04 -11.06
C LEU A 301 -31.57 37.32 -10.79
#